data_AF-A0A831ZAX9-F1
#
_entry.id   AF-A0A831ZAX9-F1
#
_cell.length_a   1.000
_cell.length_b   1.000
_cell.length_c   1.000
_cell.angle_alpha   90.00
_cell.angle_beta   90.00
_cell.angle_gamma   90.00
#
_symmetry.space_group_name_H-M   'P 1'
#
loop_
_entity.id
_entity.type
_entity.pdbx_description
1 polymer ?
#
loop_
_entity_poly.entity_id
_entity_poly.type
_entity_poly.pdbx_seq_one_letter_code
_entity_poly.pdbx_strand_id
1 'polypeptide(L)'
;MTKPNYLYIDGSKDVPSSIIKLGESIMQKTGIKEGDAVKISINNKQTILWVRKSEDQNDAKANSNLLNLLLKEEKGIAKITKTTLKESKYVELKALGDSFVESILDTKRSLIFTPVVENGYIIIFTNKSNQPISFKVQKAHPSPSFITTTTKIFFS
;
A
#
# COMPACT_ATOMS: atom_id res chain seq x y z
N MET A 1 -21.09 -0.03 14.33
CA MET A 1 -20.43 -0.20 13.02
C MET A 1 -20.08 1.18 12.48
N THR A 2 -18.80 1.48 12.25
CA THR A 2 -18.36 2.72 11.62
C THR A 2 -18.80 2.73 10.16
N LYS A 3 -19.46 3.79 9.69
CA LYS A 3 -19.84 3.94 8.28
C LYS A 3 -18.58 3.84 7.40
N PRO A 4 -18.63 3.11 6.27
CA PRO A 4 -17.51 3.08 5.34
C PRO A 4 -17.28 4.49 4.78
N ASN A 5 -16.05 4.97 4.90
CA ASN A 5 -15.66 6.23 4.30
C ASN A 5 -15.20 5.95 2.86
N TYR A 6 -15.74 6.70 1.91
CA TYR A 6 -15.30 6.69 0.52
C TYR A 6 -14.55 7.99 0.28
N LEU A 7 -13.36 7.89 -0.31
CA LEU A 7 -12.52 9.03 -0.63
C LEU A 7 -12.19 9.01 -2.11
N TYR A 8 -12.21 10.19 -2.73
CA TYR A 8 -11.53 10.40 -4.00
C TYR A 8 -10.03 10.53 -3.71
N ILE A 9 -9.23 9.63 -4.26
CA ILE A 9 -7.77 9.59 -4.08
C ILE A 9 -7.12 9.98 -5.39
N ASP A 10 -6.26 10.99 -5.34
CA ASP A 10 -5.46 11.45 -6.47
C ASP A 10 -4.09 10.76 -6.51
N GLY A 11 -3.58 10.55 -7.71
CA GLY A 11 -2.29 9.90 -7.94
C GLY A 11 -1.15 10.91 -8.02
N SER A 12 -0.06 10.62 -7.32
CA SER A 12 1.19 11.36 -7.47
C SER A 12 2.38 10.41 -7.45
N LYS A 13 3.38 10.68 -8.30
CA LYS A 13 4.64 9.92 -8.32
C LYS A 13 5.53 10.24 -7.10
N ASP A 14 5.29 11.37 -6.45
CA ASP A 14 6.07 11.85 -5.29
C ASP A 14 5.62 11.21 -3.97
N VAL A 15 4.49 10.51 -3.98
CA VAL A 15 4.01 9.75 -2.82
C VAL A 15 4.67 8.37 -2.81
N PRO A 16 5.37 7.96 -1.73
CA PRO A 16 5.96 6.62 -1.65
C PRO A 16 4.91 5.50 -1.77
N SER A 17 5.31 4.34 -2.27
CA SER A 17 4.38 3.26 -2.63
C SER A 17 3.57 2.68 -1.46
N SER A 18 4.06 2.79 -0.23
CA SER A 18 3.42 2.29 0.99
C SER A 18 2.69 3.37 1.79
N ILE A 19 2.55 4.58 1.24
CA ILE A 19 1.99 5.75 1.91
C ILE A 19 0.70 6.22 1.24
N ILE A 20 -0.24 6.68 2.06
CA ILE A 20 -1.30 7.60 1.67
C ILE A 20 -1.16 8.89 2.46
N LYS A 21 -1.17 10.03 1.76
CA LYS A 21 -1.23 11.36 2.37
C LYS A 21 -2.70 11.74 2.55
N LEU A 22 -3.09 12.10 3.76
CA LEU A 22 -4.44 12.57 4.07
C LEU A 22 -4.39 13.98 4.66
N GLY A 23 -5.23 14.86 4.14
CA GLY A 23 -5.45 16.20 4.64
C GLY A 23 -6.20 16.21 5.97
N GLU A 24 -5.98 17.26 6.75
CA GLU A 24 -6.50 17.37 8.11
C GLU A 24 -8.03 17.25 8.21
N SER A 25 -8.78 17.83 7.26
CA SER A 25 -10.24 17.73 7.22
C SER A 25 -10.71 16.29 7.04
N ILE A 26 -10.00 15.50 6.23
CA ILE A 26 -10.31 14.07 6.03
C ILE A 26 -9.99 13.29 7.31
N MET A 27 -8.83 13.54 7.91
CA MET A 27 -8.41 12.90 9.15
C MET A 27 -9.41 13.12 10.29
N GLN A 28 -9.88 14.36 10.47
CA GLN A 28 -10.89 14.70 11.49
C GLN A 28 -12.23 14.00 11.23
N LYS A 29 -12.73 14.01 9.99
CA LYS A 29 -14.01 13.38 9.62
C LYS A 29 -13.99 11.86 9.76
N THR A 30 -12.84 11.24 9.48
CA THR A 30 -12.70 9.78 9.46
C THR A 30 -12.20 9.20 10.79
N GLY A 31 -11.63 10.03 11.67
CA GLY A 31 -10.92 9.60 12.88
C GLY A 31 -9.58 8.91 12.60
N ILE A 32 -9.11 8.94 11.36
CA ILE A 32 -7.80 8.40 10.94
C ILE A 32 -6.73 9.43 11.31
N LYS A 33 -5.63 8.96 11.91
CA LYS A 33 -4.51 9.77 12.39
C LYS A 33 -3.23 9.44 11.63
N GLU A 34 -2.26 10.34 11.70
CA GLU A 34 -0.92 10.08 11.18
C GLU A 34 -0.30 8.88 11.90
N GLY A 35 0.38 8.02 11.14
CA GLY A 35 0.93 6.76 11.63
C GLY A 35 -0.06 5.60 11.69
N ASP A 36 -1.37 5.83 11.52
CA ASP A 36 -2.32 4.75 11.35
C ASP A 36 -2.04 3.95 10.07
N ALA A 37 -2.48 2.70 10.04
CA ALA A 37 -2.62 1.93 8.81
C ALA A 37 -4.06 1.99 8.31
N VAL A 38 -4.23 2.09 7.01
CA VAL A 38 -5.55 2.09 6.37
C VAL A 38 -5.59 1.09 5.24
N LYS A 39 -6.68 0.32 5.20
CA LYS A 39 -7.00 -0.54 4.08
C LYS A 39 -7.75 0.26 3.02
N ILE A 40 -7.23 0.24 1.80
CA ILE A 40 -7.87 0.79 0.60
C ILE A 40 -8.49 -0.39 -0.14
N SER A 41 -9.78 -0.32 -0.45
CA SER A 41 -10.52 -1.36 -1.16
C SER A 41 -11.24 -0.77 -2.36
N ILE A 42 -10.98 -1.36 -3.53
CA ILE A 42 -11.48 -0.94 -4.84
C ILE A 42 -11.96 -2.21 -5.55
N ASN A 43 -13.27 -2.36 -5.73
CA ASN A 43 -13.87 -3.58 -6.27
C ASN A 43 -13.34 -4.84 -5.54
N ASN A 44 -12.69 -5.76 -6.26
CA ASN A 44 -12.09 -6.98 -5.73
C ASN A 44 -10.59 -6.85 -5.38
N LYS A 45 -10.02 -5.64 -5.46
CA LYS A 45 -8.62 -5.37 -5.13
C LYS A 45 -8.51 -4.59 -3.84
N GLN A 46 -7.42 -4.82 -3.11
CA GLN A 46 -7.13 -4.13 -1.87
C GLN A 46 -5.63 -3.95 -1.65
N THR A 47 -5.29 -2.94 -0.86
CA THR A 47 -3.94 -2.69 -0.36
C THR A 47 -4.03 -2.06 1.03
N ILE A 48 -2.92 -2.01 1.75
CA ILE A 48 -2.81 -1.29 3.02
C ILE A 48 -1.70 -0.27 2.89
N LEU A 49 -1.95 0.94 3.37
CA LEU A 49 -1.00 2.05 3.34
C LEU A 49 -0.86 2.64 4.75
N TRP A 50 0.33 3.17 5.04
CA TRP A 50 0.54 4.01 6.19
C TRP A 50 0.05 5.43 5.91
N VAL A 51 -0.55 6.04 6.92
CA VAL A 51 -1.05 7.42 6.82
C VAL A 51 0.08 8.39 7.15
N ARG A 52 0.21 9.40 6.30
CA ARG A 52 0.99 10.63 6.57
C ARG A 52 0.09 11.84 6.41
N LYS A 53 0.37 12.90 7.16
CA LYS A 53 -0.36 14.16 7.00
C LYS A 53 -0.01 14.78 5.64
N SER A 54 -1.03 15.24 4.91
CA SER A 54 -0.85 16.08 3.72
C SER A 54 -0.70 17.55 4.12
N GLU A 55 -0.02 18.34 3.28
CA GLU A 55 0.05 19.79 3.45
C GLU A 55 -1.31 20.45 3.16
N ASP A 56 -2.03 19.95 2.16
CA ASP A 56 -3.36 20.41 1.79
C ASP A 56 -4.46 19.74 2.62
N GLN A 57 -5.36 20.53 3.19
CA GLN A 57 -6.36 20.07 4.17
C GLN A 57 -7.38 19.06 3.64
N ASN A 58 -7.66 19.07 2.34
CA ASN A 58 -8.70 18.23 1.72
C ASN A 58 -8.13 17.12 0.83
N ASP A 59 -6.82 16.92 0.85
CA ASP A 59 -6.16 15.98 -0.05
C ASP A 59 -6.23 14.55 0.44
N ALA A 60 -6.49 13.62 -0.49
CA ALA A 60 -6.12 12.23 -0.34
C ALA A 60 -5.25 11.85 -1.53
N LYS A 61 -3.96 11.59 -1.29
CA LYS A 61 -2.98 11.29 -2.34
C LYS A 61 -2.28 9.96 -2.08
N ALA A 62 -2.13 9.14 -3.12
CA ALA A 62 -1.37 7.88 -3.07
C ALA A 62 -0.47 7.77 -4.31
N ASN A 63 0.42 6.78 -4.33
CA ASN A 63 1.30 6.59 -5.49
C ASN A 63 0.49 6.31 -6.77
N SER A 64 0.75 7.06 -7.84
CA SER A 64 -0.03 6.93 -9.09
C SER A 64 0.09 5.55 -9.73
N ASN A 65 1.26 4.90 -9.65
CA ASN A 65 1.44 3.55 -10.19
C ASN A 65 0.66 2.50 -9.39
N LEU A 66 0.55 2.69 -8.07
CA LEU A 66 -0.26 1.81 -7.22
C LEU A 66 -1.74 1.98 -7.54
N LEU A 67 -2.19 3.21 -7.71
CA LEU A 67 -3.57 3.48 -8.12
C LEU A 67 -3.85 2.90 -9.51
N ASN A 68 -2.94 3.05 -10.48
CA ASN A 68 -3.08 2.42 -11.79
C ASN A 68 -3.18 0.90 -11.69
N LEU A 69 -2.40 0.25 -10.82
CA LEU A 69 -2.51 -1.18 -10.57
C LEU A 69 -3.90 -1.58 -10.01
N LEU A 70 -4.50 -0.77 -9.14
CA LEU A 70 -5.78 -1.06 -8.49
C LEU A 70 -6.99 -0.70 -9.37
N LEU A 71 -6.99 0.50 -9.96
CA LEU A 71 -8.12 1.13 -10.66
C LEU A 71 -8.04 1.00 -12.19
N LYS A 72 -6.86 0.73 -12.77
CA LYS A 72 -6.53 1.02 -14.18
C LYS A 72 -6.60 2.51 -14.55
N GLU A 73 -6.54 3.35 -13.53
CA GLU A 73 -6.48 4.81 -13.62
C GLU A 73 -5.56 5.30 -12.49
N GLU A 74 -4.94 6.47 -12.67
CA GLU A 74 -4.05 7.04 -11.66
C GLU A 74 -4.80 7.71 -10.49
N LYS A 75 -6.14 7.76 -10.51
CA LYS A 75 -6.98 8.39 -9.50
C LYS A 75 -8.36 7.77 -9.48
N GLY A 76 -9.12 7.96 -8.39
CA GLY A 76 -10.49 7.47 -8.33
C GLY A 76 -11.06 7.35 -6.92
N ILE A 77 -12.30 6.85 -6.83
CA ILE A 77 -12.99 6.67 -5.55
C ILE A 77 -12.63 5.30 -4.97
N ALA A 78 -12.20 5.28 -3.70
CA ALA A 78 -11.90 4.06 -2.98
C ALA A 78 -12.56 4.05 -1.60
N LYS A 79 -12.91 2.84 -1.13
CA LYS A 79 -13.30 2.65 0.26
C LYS A 79 -12.05 2.63 1.13
N ILE A 80 -12.02 3.47 2.16
CA ILE A 80 -10.96 3.51 3.17
C ILE A 80 -11.49 2.97 4.50
N THR A 81 -10.68 2.16 5.18
CA THR A 81 -11.02 1.67 6.52
C THR A 81 -9.75 1.59 7.37
N LYS A 82 -9.77 2.21 8.55
CA LYS A 82 -8.67 2.09 9.52
C LYS A 82 -8.45 0.63 9.90
N THR A 83 -7.20 0.21 9.99
CA THR A 83 -6.82 -1.15 10.37
C THR A 83 -5.63 -1.15 11.32
N THR A 84 -5.42 -2.25 12.01
CA THR A 84 -4.24 -2.47 12.87
C THR A 84 -3.35 -3.50 12.20
N LEU A 85 -2.03 -3.31 12.29
CA LEU A 85 -1.04 -4.22 11.74
C LEU A 85 -0.20 -4.83 12.86
N LYS A 86 0.27 -6.04 12.63
CA LYS A 86 1.32 -6.70 13.42
C LYS A 86 2.56 -6.89 12.55
N GLU A 87 3.69 -7.15 13.18
CA GLU A 87 4.88 -7.57 12.43
C GLU A 87 4.62 -8.91 11.73
N SER A 88 5.02 -8.99 10.46
CA SER A 88 4.87 -10.21 9.67
C SER A 88 5.96 -11.22 10.03
N LYS A 89 5.56 -12.46 10.27
CA LYS A 89 6.48 -13.60 10.39
C LYS A 89 6.93 -14.08 9.02
N TYR A 90 6.01 -14.14 8.05
CA TYR A 90 6.33 -14.44 6.66
C TYR A 90 5.32 -13.85 5.68
N VAL A 91 5.79 -13.64 4.44
CA VAL A 91 4.98 -13.23 3.29
C VAL A 91 5.36 -14.04 2.05
N GLU A 92 4.37 -14.36 1.23
CA GLU A 92 4.52 -14.98 -0.08
C GLU A 92 4.03 -13.99 -1.14
N LEU A 93 4.92 -13.58 -2.04
CA LEU A 93 4.69 -12.53 -3.02
C LEU A 93 4.84 -13.09 -4.43
N LYS A 94 3.79 -12.91 -5.25
CA LYS A 94 3.81 -13.24 -6.67
C LYS A 94 4.01 -11.97 -7.50
N ALA A 95 5.09 -11.92 -8.28
CA ALA A 95 5.32 -10.82 -9.21
C ALA A 95 4.22 -10.79 -10.28
N LEU A 96 3.83 -9.60 -10.72
CA LEU A 96 2.83 -9.39 -11.76
C LEU A 96 3.50 -8.94 -13.07
N GLY A 97 3.02 -9.50 -14.18
CA GLY A 97 3.59 -9.26 -15.51
C GLY A 97 5.00 -9.84 -15.66
N ASP A 98 5.74 -9.36 -16.67
CA ASP A 98 7.11 -9.79 -16.96
C ASP A 98 8.15 -9.12 -16.06
N SER A 99 7.73 -8.65 -14.87
CA SER A 99 8.61 -7.94 -13.94
C SER A 99 9.69 -8.87 -13.43
N PHE A 100 10.92 -8.68 -13.91
CA PHE A 100 12.06 -9.48 -13.49
C PHE A 100 12.64 -8.94 -12.17
N VAL A 101 12.75 -9.81 -11.17
CA VAL A 101 13.44 -9.49 -9.91
C VAL A 101 14.95 -9.62 -10.16
N GLU A 102 15.56 -8.56 -10.69
CA GLU A 102 17.00 -8.53 -10.99
C GLU A 102 17.89 -8.72 -9.75
N SER A 103 17.45 -8.20 -8.61
CA SER A 103 18.19 -8.22 -7.35
C SER A 103 17.26 -8.56 -6.20
N ILE A 104 17.37 -9.79 -5.69
CA ILE A 104 16.60 -10.26 -4.54
C ILE A 104 16.88 -9.39 -3.31
N LEU A 105 18.14 -8.96 -3.11
CA LEU A 105 18.52 -8.17 -1.95
C LEU A 105 17.91 -6.77 -1.98
N ASP A 106 17.98 -6.07 -3.11
CA ASP A 106 17.40 -4.72 -3.24
C ASP A 106 15.88 -4.76 -3.13
N THR A 107 15.26 -5.77 -3.74
CA THR A 107 13.81 -6.03 -3.63
C THR A 107 13.40 -6.25 -2.17
N LYS A 108 14.14 -7.08 -1.41
CA LYS A 108 13.88 -7.29 0.01
C LYS A 108 14.03 -6.01 0.83
N ARG A 109 15.05 -5.18 0.54
CA ARG A 109 15.25 -3.89 1.22
C ARG A 109 14.08 -2.93 0.96
N SER A 110 13.64 -2.81 -0.29
CA SER A 110 12.50 -1.97 -0.66
C SER A 110 11.16 -2.43 -0.08
N LEU A 111 11.05 -3.68 0.37
CA LEU A 111 9.86 -4.23 1.00
C LEU A 111 9.75 -3.92 2.51
N ILE A 112 10.85 -3.53 3.17
CA ILE A 112 10.84 -3.28 4.62
C ILE A 112 9.83 -2.17 4.95
N PHE A 113 9.08 -2.36 6.04
CA PHE A 113 7.94 -1.54 6.49
C PHE A 113 6.75 -1.48 5.54
N THR A 114 6.72 -2.26 4.46
CA THR A 114 5.55 -2.32 3.57
C THR A 114 4.40 -3.06 4.25
N PRO A 115 3.21 -2.43 4.40
CA PRO A 115 2.01 -3.14 4.83
C PRO A 115 1.55 -4.16 3.79
N VAL A 116 1.04 -5.28 4.27
CA VAL A 116 0.52 -6.35 3.45
C VAL A 116 -0.78 -6.89 4.03
N VAL A 117 -1.64 -7.34 3.12
CA VAL A 117 -2.84 -8.11 3.45
C VAL A 117 -2.92 -9.25 2.45
N GLU A 118 -3.34 -10.42 2.90
CA GLU A 118 -3.55 -11.57 2.02
C GLU A 118 -4.51 -11.22 0.87
N ASN A 119 -4.18 -11.67 -0.34
CA ASN A 119 -4.83 -11.31 -1.60
C ASN A 119 -4.76 -9.81 -1.96
N GLY A 120 -3.94 -9.04 -1.25
CA GLY A 120 -3.68 -7.64 -1.53
C GLY A 120 -2.65 -7.43 -2.64
N TYR A 121 -2.49 -6.17 -3.02
CA TYR A 121 -1.55 -5.72 -4.04
C TYR A 121 -0.62 -4.66 -3.48
N ILE A 122 0.66 -4.76 -3.82
CA ILE A 122 1.68 -3.77 -3.46
C ILE A 122 2.56 -3.48 -4.67
N ILE A 123 3.25 -2.35 -4.64
CA ILE A 123 4.32 -2.06 -5.56
C ILE A 123 5.57 -1.65 -4.77
N ILE A 124 6.74 -1.89 -5.35
CA ILE A 124 8.01 -1.37 -4.84
C ILE A 124 8.82 -0.76 -5.97
N PHE A 125 9.70 0.16 -5.60
CA PHE A 125 10.74 0.68 -6.49
C PHE A 125 12.09 0.13 -6.03
N THR A 126 12.95 -0.19 -6.99
CA THR A 126 14.33 -0.60 -6.72
C THR A 126 15.27 0.44 -7.32
N ASN A 127 16.49 0.55 -6.79
CA ASN A 127 17.46 1.54 -7.26
C ASN A 127 17.93 1.32 -8.71
N LYS A 128 17.56 0.19 -9.32
CA LYS A 128 17.98 -0.21 -10.67
C LYS A 128 16.98 0.16 -11.76
N SER A 129 15.72 0.40 -11.40
CA SER A 129 14.65 0.65 -12.37
C SER A 129 13.69 1.73 -11.88
N ASN A 130 13.35 2.64 -12.78
CA ASN A 130 12.28 3.62 -12.57
C ASN A 130 10.89 2.99 -12.71
N GLN A 131 10.80 1.74 -13.21
CA GLN A 131 9.53 1.02 -13.26
C GLN A 131 9.29 0.26 -11.95
N PRO A 132 8.08 0.35 -11.37
CA PRO A 132 7.76 -0.37 -10.16
C PRO A 132 7.60 -1.87 -10.43
N ILE A 133 8.09 -2.68 -9.49
CA ILE A 133 7.75 -4.10 -9.46
C ILE A 133 6.43 -4.24 -8.72
N SER A 134 5.43 -4.82 -9.39
CA SER A 134 4.10 -5.06 -8.82
C SER A 134 4.00 -6.48 -8.28
N PHE A 135 3.45 -6.62 -7.07
CA PHE A 135 3.22 -7.91 -6.44
C PHE A 135 1.77 -8.11 -6.05
N LYS A 136 1.29 -9.34 -6.19
CA LYS A 136 0.15 -9.86 -5.43
C LYS A 136 0.66 -10.56 -4.18
N VAL A 137 0.12 -10.19 -3.02
CA VAL A 137 0.36 -10.87 -1.75
C VAL A 137 -0.47 -12.15 -1.76
N GLN A 138 0.18 -13.30 -1.92
CA GLN A 138 -0.50 -14.59 -1.91
C GLN A 138 -0.83 -15.04 -0.49
N LYS A 139 0.13 -14.86 0.44
CA LYS A 139 -0.03 -15.17 1.86
C LYS A 139 0.72 -14.15 2.71
N ALA A 140 0.18 -13.88 3.91
CA ALA A 140 0.86 -13.11 4.94
C ALA A 140 0.47 -13.69 6.31
N HIS A 141 1.41 -13.83 7.23
CA HIS A 141 1.09 -14.30 8.58
C HIS A 141 1.81 -13.48 9.67
N PRO A 142 1.06 -12.87 10.61
CA PRO A 142 -0.40 -12.69 10.59
C PRO A 142 -0.85 -11.83 9.38
N SER A 143 -2.16 -11.80 9.10
CA SER A 143 -2.76 -10.95 8.06
C SER A 143 -3.92 -10.15 8.65
N PRO A 144 -3.96 -8.82 8.51
CA PRO A 144 -2.94 -7.97 7.88
C PRO A 144 -1.70 -7.78 8.75
N SER A 145 -0.56 -7.44 8.13
CA SER A 145 0.72 -7.21 8.80
C SER A 145 1.59 -6.21 8.03
N PHE A 146 2.80 -5.94 8.54
CA PHE A 146 3.83 -5.23 7.79
C PHE A 146 5.15 -5.99 7.81
N ILE A 147 5.92 -5.86 6.74
CA ILE A 147 7.21 -6.53 6.57
C ILE A 147 8.26 -5.83 7.44
N THR A 148 9.08 -6.61 8.14
CA THR A 148 10.24 -6.15 8.93
C THR A 148 11.52 -6.84 8.44
N THR A 149 12.65 -6.49 9.05
CA THR A 149 13.95 -7.12 8.76
C THR A 149 14.00 -8.61 9.12
N THR A 150 13.10 -9.08 9.99
CA THR A 150 13.02 -10.47 10.45
C THR A 150 11.95 -11.28 9.72
N THR A 151 11.12 -10.64 8.89
CA THR A 151 10.10 -11.32 8.08
C THR A 151 10.74 -12.23 7.04
N LYS A 152 10.29 -13.49 6.97
CA LYS A 152 10.65 -14.40 5.88
C LYS A 152 9.88 -14.06 4.60
N ILE A 153 10.57 -13.69 3.53
CA ILE A 153 9.96 -13.28 2.26
C ILE A 153 10.21 -14.36 1.21
N PHE A 154 9.13 -14.90 0.64
CA PHE A 154 9.14 -15.85 -0.45
C PHE A 154 8.62 -15.18 -1.73
N PHE A 155 9.32 -15.39 -2.84
CA PHE A 155 8.90 -14.92 -4.16
C PHE A 155 8.47 -16.15 -4.99
N SER A 156 7.31 -16.07 -5.63
CA SER A 156 6.70 -17.12 -6.45
C SER A 156 6.50 -16.68 -7.90
#